data_AF-A0A8T4ZTL5-F1
#
_entry.id   AF-A0A8T4ZTL5-F1
#
_cell.length_a   1.000
_cell.length_b   1.000
_cell.length_c   1.000
_cell.angle_alpha   90.00
_cell.angle_beta   90.00
_cell.angle_gamma   90.00
#
_symmetry.space_group_name_H-M   'P 1'
#
loop_
_entity.id
_entity.type
_entity.pdbx_description
1 polymer ?
#
loop_
_entity_poly.entity_id
_entity_poly.type
_entity_poly.pdbx_seq_one_letter_code
_entity_poly.pdbx_strand_id
1 'polypeptide(L)'
;MSFPYLSNKVSYYKVLTPQVLDALEYLKEKTPQYSIIATSGPYKRDGEGVGHNYGWWVEGFADRKCVATSYLRFLIYYDEKEAAQRANILFSGTDVLLNDFVMVAETFPAGVGNPEISVNIGDFYDRLLFLADDQTIITYGQGTNITLSSIKDTVKNPSIGYSVNISYTIRDLSVLVKSVRISDNSTVEVSFKILQANITKIFVPLLKSDFVDLNSYFKRNNKDIEIEMTTSMGVYVRLNIYVDYDGTVYTYARLTNEEEREFAMLVFDNPPNNAVIRLRFMLPKLMAVGSSQVLYFNAYKLIKEMEIDYIMIDVNRRREFEWFNCDKSNFSKVYENDEVAIFKVSLQS
;
A
#
# COMPACT_ATOMS: atom_id res chain seq x y z
N MET A 1 12.04 1.14 -39.56
CA MET A 1 10.67 0.84 -39.11
C MET A 1 10.81 0.19 -37.75
N SER A 2 10.69 0.95 -36.66
CA SER A 2 10.74 0.39 -35.30
C SER A 2 9.39 -0.22 -34.99
N PHE A 3 9.39 -1.42 -34.41
CA PHE A 3 8.17 -2.07 -33.91
C PHE A 3 8.05 -1.74 -32.42
N PRO A 4 7.27 -0.72 -32.01
CA PRO A 4 7.15 -0.31 -30.61
C PRO A 4 6.71 -1.45 -29.66
N TYR A 5 6.01 -2.44 -30.19
CA TYR A 5 5.64 -3.67 -29.46
C TYR A 5 6.85 -4.56 -29.09
N LEU A 6 7.87 -4.66 -29.96
CA LEU A 6 9.06 -5.47 -29.70
C LEU A 6 10.03 -4.77 -28.72
N SER A 7 10.09 -3.44 -28.70
CA SER A 7 10.90 -2.69 -27.73
C SER A 7 10.41 -2.84 -26.29
N ASN A 8 9.10 -3.03 -26.09
CA ASN A 8 8.51 -3.30 -24.76
C ASN A 8 8.73 -4.76 -24.32
N LYS A 9 8.83 -5.73 -25.24
CA LYS A 9 9.11 -7.13 -24.90
C LYS A 9 10.53 -7.41 -24.40
N VAL A 10 11.50 -6.56 -24.72
CA VAL A 10 12.88 -6.66 -24.15
C VAL A 10 12.90 -6.26 -22.67
N SER A 11 11.85 -5.60 -22.16
CA SER A 11 11.82 -5.07 -20.78
C SER A 11 11.89 -6.16 -19.70
N TYR A 12 11.45 -7.39 -19.98
CA TYR A 12 11.57 -8.54 -19.06
C TYR A 12 13.02 -8.89 -18.76
N TYR A 13 13.93 -8.76 -19.73
CA TYR A 13 15.37 -9.00 -19.55
C TYR A 13 16.12 -7.75 -19.06
N LYS A 14 15.54 -6.55 -19.22
CA LYS A 14 16.13 -5.29 -18.74
C LYS A 14 16.16 -5.14 -17.20
N VAL A 15 15.65 -6.13 -16.45
CA VAL A 15 15.74 -6.14 -14.97
C VAL A 15 17.08 -6.63 -14.44
N LEU A 16 17.91 -7.29 -15.24
CA LEU A 16 19.25 -7.70 -14.83
C LEU A 16 20.25 -6.56 -15.01
N THR A 17 20.17 -5.57 -14.12
CA THR A 17 21.24 -4.58 -13.98
C THR A 17 22.43 -5.22 -13.24
N PRO A 18 23.64 -4.63 -13.32
CA PRO A 18 24.77 -5.06 -12.49
C PRO A 18 24.43 -5.12 -10.99
N GLN A 19 23.59 -4.20 -10.51
CA GLN A 19 23.13 -4.13 -9.13
C GLN A 19 22.22 -5.31 -8.78
N VAL A 20 21.28 -5.66 -9.65
CA VAL A 20 20.41 -6.82 -9.45
C VAL A 20 21.22 -8.12 -9.51
N LEU A 21 22.21 -8.21 -10.41
CA LEU A 21 23.10 -9.37 -10.50
C LEU A 21 23.91 -9.56 -9.21
N ASP A 22 24.51 -8.50 -8.66
CA ASP A 22 25.25 -8.56 -7.39
C ASP A 22 24.35 -9.02 -6.23
N ALA A 23 23.09 -8.56 -6.18
CA ALA A 23 22.12 -9.02 -5.19
C ALA A 23 21.76 -10.52 -5.36
N LEU A 24 21.63 -11.00 -6.59
CA LEU A 24 21.39 -12.42 -6.89
C LEU A 24 22.60 -13.29 -6.54
N GLU A 25 23.82 -12.81 -6.77
CA GLU A 25 25.05 -13.47 -6.34
C GLU A 25 25.12 -13.56 -4.80
N TYR A 26 24.76 -12.48 -4.11
CA TYR A 26 24.63 -12.51 -2.65
C TYR A 26 23.64 -13.59 -2.19
N LEU A 27 22.44 -13.67 -2.79
CA LEU A 27 21.47 -14.72 -2.45
C LEU A 27 22.06 -16.11 -2.64
N LYS A 28 22.72 -16.34 -3.78
CA LYS A 28 23.34 -17.62 -4.12
C LYS A 28 24.41 -18.04 -3.14
N GLU A 29 25.28 -17.12 -2.73
CA GLU A 29 26.48 -17.43 -1.95
C GLU A 29 26.29 -17.32 -0.43
N LYS A 30 25.36 -16.47 0.02
CA LYS A 30 25.24 -16.07 1.44
C LYS A 30 23.96 -16.53 2.11
N THR A 31 23.02 -17.12 1.39
CA THR A 31 21.80 -17.72 1.98
C THR A 31 21.86 -19.24 1.96
N PRO A 32 21.26 -19.95 2.93
CA PRO A 32 21.11 -21.41 2.86
C PRO A 32 20.41 -21.87 1.58
N GLN A 33 20.81 -23.03 1.04
CA GLN A 33 20.31 -23.56 -0.24
C GLN A 33 18.78 -23.69 -0.30
N TYR A 34 18.15 -24.08 0.80
CA TYR A 34 16.70 -24.31 0.87
C TYR A 34 15.91 -23.07 1.31
N SER A 35 16.54 -21.90 1.35
CA SER A 35 15.85 -20.68 1.77
C SER A 35 14.76 -20.29 0.76
N ILE A 36 13.62 -19.85 1.25
CA ILE A 36 12.53 -19.30 0.43
C ILE A 36 12.65 -17.78 0.39
N ILE A 37 12.67 -17.23 -0.83
CA ILE A 37 12.81 -15.79 -1.07
C ILE A 37 11.47 -15.20 -1.55
N ALA A 38 10.97 -14.17 -0.89
CA ALA A 38 9.83 -13.40 -1.38
C ALA A 38 10.26 -12.15 -2.14
N THR A 39 9.58 -11.79 -3.22
CA THR A 39 9.87 -10.53 -3.95
C THR A 39 8.66 -9.88 -4.62
N SER A 40 8.63 -8.55 -4.62
CA SER A 40 7.67 -7.73 -5.36
C SER A 40 8.23 -7.15 -6.67
N GLY A 41 9.52 -7.35 -6.94
CA GLY A 41 10.19 -6.92 -8.17
C GLY A 41 10.34 -5.41 -8.32
N PRO A 42 10.89 -4.97 -9.47
CA PRO A 42 11.26 -3.59 -9.66
C PRO A 42 10.06 -2.67 -9.88
N TYR A 43 10.25 -1.39 -9.61
CA TYR A 43 9.27 -0.36 -9.94
C TYR A 43 9.26 -0.12 -11.46
N LYS A 44 8.15 -0.44 -12.15
CA LYS A 44 8.02 -0.21 -13.60
C LYS A 44 6.68 0.42 -13.97
N ARG A 45 6.74 1.67 -14.46
CA ARG A 45 5.63 2.34 -15.14
C ARG A 45 5.47 1.72 -16.54
N ASP A 46 4.23 1.52 -16.99
CA ASP A 46 3.87 1.02 -18.35
C ASP A 46 4.38 -0.38 -18.73
N GLY A 47 4.79 -1.20 -17.75
CA GLY A 47 5.17 -2.61 -17.95
C GLY A 47 4.19 -3.55 -17.27
N GLU A 48 4.32 -4.86 -17.54
CA GLU A 48 3.63 -5.94 -16.80
C GLU A 48 4.16 -6.06 -15.35
N GLY A 49 4.29 -4.93 -14.64
CA GLY A 49 5.05 -4.72 -13.42
C GLY A 49 4.63 -5.64 -12.27
N VAL A 50 5.27 -6.81 -12.19
CA VAL A 50 5.11 -7.76 -11.09
C VAL A 50 6.45 -8.38 -10.68
N GLY A 51 6.49 -8.86 -9.44
CA GLY A 51 7.63 -9.50 -8.78
C GLY A 51 8.18 -10.69 -9.53
N HIS A 52 7.35 -11.32 -10.36
CA HIS A 52 7.72 -12.43 -11.23
C HIS A 52 9.00 -12.18 -12.06
N ASN A 53 9.28 -10.92 -12.41
CA ASN A 53 10.53 -10.53 -13.08
C ASN A 53 11.79 -10.88 -12.26
N TYR A 54 11.81 -10.58 -10.96
CA TYR A 54 12.90 -11.00 -10.07
C TYR A 54 12.79 -12.48 -9.73
N GLY A 55 11.55 -12.99 -9.58
CA GLY A 55 11.30 -14.39 -9.24
C GLY A 55 12.02 -15.39 -10.16
N TRP A 56 11.94 -15.20 -11.48
CA TRP A 56 12.65 -16.07 -12.44
C TRP A 56 14.15 -16.11 -12.25
N TRP A 57 14.78 -14.98 -11.90
CA TRP A 57 16.22 -14.93 -11.71
C TRP A 57 16.64 -15.47 -10.34
N VAL A 58 15.81 -15.29 -9.32
CA VAL A 58 16.03 -15.92 -8.01
C VAL A 58 16.01 -17.45 -8.15
N GLU A 59 15.03 -18.01 -8.86
CA GLU A 59 14.94 -19.45 -9.06
C GLU A 59 16.01 -19.97 -10.03
N GLY A 60 16.19 -19.31 -11.17
CA GLY A 60 17.07 -19.81 -12.24
C GLY A 60 18.56 -19.55 -12.01
N PHE A 61 18.93 -18.38 -11.46
CA PHE A 61 20.35 -18.00 -11.28
C PHE A 61 20.84 -18.24 -9.85
N ALA A 62 20.06 -17.79 -8.85
CA ALA A 62 20.44 -17.92 -7.45
C ALA A 62 20.13 -19.30 -6.86
N ASP A 63 19.37 -20.13 -7.58
CA ASP A 63 18.98 -21.50 -7.17
C ASP A 63 18.29 -21.50 -5.80
N ARG A 64 17.28 -20.62 -5.63
CA ARG A 64 16.44 -20.52 -4.44
C ARG A 64 14.97 -20.54 -4.84
N LYS A 65 14.13 -21.22 -4.05
CA LYS A 65 12.68 -21.17 -4.24
C LYS A 65 12.19 -19.74 -4.07
N CYS A 66 11.33 -19.27 -4.98
CA CYS A 66 10.81 -17.92 -4.91
C CYS A 66 9.30 -17.88 -4.75
N VAL A 67 8.81 -16.89 -4.00
CA VAL A 67 7.41 -16.49 -4.01
C VAL A 67 7.32 -15.03 -4.43
N ALA A 68 6.75 -14.80 -5.60
CA ALA A 68 6.76 -13.49 -6.23
C ALA A 68 5.35 -12.94 -6.45
N THR A 69 5.18 -11.62 -6.37
CA THR A 69 3.93 -10.98 -6.80
C THR A 69 3.71 -11.21 -8.29
N SER A 70 2.46 -11.36 -8.71
CA SER A 70 2.09 -11.58 -10.12
C SER A 70 0.62 -11.26 -10.40
N TYR A 71 0.34 -10.88 -11.65
CA TYR A 71 -1.02 -10.86 -12.18
C TYR A 71 -1.44 -12.32 -12.40
N LEU A 72 -2.51 -12.74 -11.73
CA LEU A 72 -2.87 -14.16 -11.71
C LEU A 72 -3.27 -14.69 -13.10
N ARG A 73 -3.67 -13.82 -14.05
CA ARG A 73 -3.96 -14.20 -15.44
C ARG A 73 -2.75 -14.71 -16.22
N PHE A 74 -1.52 -14.37 -15.80
CA PHE A 74 -0.30 -14.81 -16.47
C PHE A 74 0.24 -16.14 -15.95
N LEU A 75 -0.35 -16.67 -14.87
CA LEU A 75 0.03 -17.94 -14.29
C LEU A 75 -0.88 -19.04 -14.80
N ILE A 76 -0.30 -20.21 -15.08
CA ILE A 76 -1.04 -21.36 -15.60
C ILE A 76 -1.38 -22.33 -14.46
N TYR A 77 -0.42 -22.58 -13.57
CA TYR A 77 -0.55 -23.59 -12.53
C TYR A 77 -1.24 -23.03 -11.28
N TYR A 78 -2.01 -23.90 -10.60
CA TYR A 78 -2.84 -23.50 -9.47
C TYR A 78 -2.02 -23.11 -8.25
N ASP A 79 -0.97 -23.88 -7.95
CA ASP A 79 -0.02 -23.64 -6.87
C ASP A 79 0.75 -22.33 -7.07
N GLU A 80 1.17 -22.03 -8.31
CA GLU A 80 1.77 -20.72 -8.64
C GLU A 80 0.79 -19.57 -8.36
N LYS A 81 -0.48 -19.73 -8.75
CA LYS A 81 -1.53 -18.72 -8.49
C LYS A 81 -1.75 -18.51 -7.00
N GLU A 82 -1.82 -19.58 -6.22
CA GLU A 82 -2.00 -19.47 -4.77
C GLU A 82 -0.80 -18.76 -4.12
N ALA A 83 0.42 -19.14 -4.50
CA ALA A 83 1.64 -18.50 -4.00
C ALA A 83 1.69 -17.01 -4.37
N ALA A 84 1.40 -16.67 -5.63
CA ALA A 84 1.38 -15.30 -6.10
C ALA A 84 0.27 -14.46 -5.45
N GLN A 85 -0.92 -15.03 -5.22
CA GLN A 85 -2.00 -14.34 -4.52
C GLN A 85 -1.60 -13.99 -3.10
N ARG A 86 -0.98 -14.93 -2.37
CA ARG A 86 -0.46 -14.67 -1.02
C ARG A 86 0.68 -13.65 -1.04
N ALA A 87 1.57 -13.68 -2.05
CA ALA A 87 2.61 -12.68 -2.25
C ALA A 87 2.01 -11.28 -2.49
N ASN A 88 0.97 -11.17 -3.34
CA ASN A 88 0.29 -9.92 -3.62
C ASN A 88 -0.30 -9.32 -2.33
N ILE A 89 -0.91 -10.15 -1.48
CA ILE A 89 -1.42 -9.72 -0.18
C ILE A 89 -0.27 -9.29 0.74
N LEU A 90 0.79 -10.10 0.84
CA LEU A 90 1.98 -9.82 1.66
C LEU A 90 2.59 -8.44 1.34
N PHE A 91 2.85 -8.15 0.07
CA PHE A 91 3.48 -6.89 -0.35
C PHE A 91 2.51 -5.70 -0.40
N SER A 92 1.23 -5.91 -0.04
CA SER A 92 0.25 -4.81 0.09
C SER A 92 0.36 -4.06 1.42
N GLY A 93 0.80 -4.72 2.51
CA GLY A 93 0.98 -4.08 3.82
C GLY A 93 0.99 -5.10 4.96
N THR A 94 1.14 -4.64 6.21
CA THR A 94 1.10 -5.54 7.38
C THR A 94 -0.27 -6.12 7.63
N ASP A 95 -1.31 -5.32 7.42
CA ASP A 95 -2.69 -5.66 7.72
C ASP A 95 -3.54 -5.33 6.53
N VAL A 96 -4.14 -6.36 5.96
CA VAL A 96 -4.88 -6.27 4.72
C VAL A 96 -6.31 -6.72 4.97
N LEU A 97 -7.26 -5.84 4.66
CA LEU A 97 -8.66 -6.19 4.54
C LEU A 97 -8.98 -6.28 3.06
N LEU A 98 -9.63 -7.35 2.62
CA LEU A 98 -10.07 -7.47 1.23
C LEU A 98 -11.39 -8.21 1.13
N ASN A 99 -12.15 -7.88 0.10
CA ASN A 99 -13.21 -8.72 -0.44
C ASN A 99 -12.99 -8.82 -1.96
N ASP A 100 -13.90 -9.45 -2.70
CA ASP A 100 -13.69 -9.67 -4.13
C ASP A 100 -13.63 -8.38 -4.99
N PHE A 101 -13.94 -7.20 -4.44
CA PHE A 101 -13.98 -5.95 -5.19
C PHE A 101 -12.89 -4.97 -4.80
N VAL A 102 -12.54 -4.89 -3.51
CA VAL A 102 -11.63 -3.88 -2.97
C VAL A 102 -10.68 -4.49 -1.96
N MET A 103 -9.51 -3.89 -1.88
CA MET A 103 -8.51 -4.18 -0.85
C MET A 103 -8.08 -2.87 -0.21
N VAL A 104 -7.92 -2.90 1.10
CA VAL A 104 -7.31 -1.81 1.84
C VAL A 104 -6.21 -2.37 2.73
N ALA A 105 -5.05 -1.72 2.70
CA ALA A 105 -3.87 -2.16 3.42
C ALA A 105 -3.33 -1.05 4.32
N GLU A 106 -3.02 -1.44 5.55
CA GLU A 106 -2.25 -0.65 6.51
C GLU A 106 -0.86 -1.27 6.64
N THR A 107 0.17 -0.44 6.69
CA THR A 107 1.57 -0.85 6.75
C THR A 107 2.21 -0.27 8.00
N PHE A 108 2.15 -0.98 9.12
CA PHE A 108 2.72 -0.54 10.41
C PHE A 108 4.03 -1.29 10.72
N PRO A 109 5.08 -0.68 11.29
CA PRO A 109 5.16 0.67 11.85
C PRO A 109 5.55 1.74 10.82
N ALA A 110 5.62 1.43 9.53
CA ALA A 110 5.87 2.47 8.52
C ALA A 110 4.74 3.51 8.54
N GLY A 111 5.08 4.76 8.22
CA GLY A 111 4.09 5.82 8.03
C GLY A 111 3.65 6.03 6.59
N VAL A 112 4.35 5.42 5.64
CA VAL A 112 4.26 5.79 4.23
C VAL A 112 3.07 5.09 3.58
N GLY A 113 2.21 5.87 2.93
CA GLY A 113 1.12 5.32 2.10
C GLY A 113 0.04 4.58 2.89
N ASN A 114 -0.30 5.05 4.10
CA ASN A 114 -1.29 4.41 4.96
C ASN A 114 -2.60 5.22 5.05
N PRO A 115 -3.78 4.57 4.94
CA PRO A 115 -3.99 3.30 4.25
C PRO A 115 -3.75 3.42 2.73
N GLU A 116 -3.45 2.30 2.09
CA GLU A 116 -3.53 2.10 0.64
C GLU A 116 -4.90 1.53 0.28
N ILE A 117 -5.55 2.11 -0.73
CA ILE A 117 -6.85 1.67 -1.23
C ILE A 117 -6.70 1.18 -2.68
N SER A 118 -7.16 -0.04 -2.91
CA SER A 118 -6.99 -0.77 -4.16
C SER A 118 -8.31 -1.35 -4.67
N VAL A 119 -8.42 -1.51 -5.99
CA VAL A 119 -9.58 -2.13 -6.66
C VAL A 119 -9.18 -3.45 -7.31
N ASN A 120 -10.04 -4.46 -7.22
CA ASN A 120 -9.84 -5.70 -7.94
C ASN A 120 -10.14 -5.49 -9.43
N ILE A 121 -9.13 -5.68 -10.29
CA ILE A 121 -9.25 -5.61 -11.75
C ILE A 121 -9.47 -6.99 -12.39
N GLY A 122 -9.91 -7.97 -11.60
CA GLY A 122 -10.26 -9.33 -12.00
C GLY A 122 -9.34 -10.39 -11.39
N ASP A 123 -8.04 -10.13 -11.41
CA ASP A 123 -6.99 -11.10 -11.08
C ASP A 123 -5.85 -10.48 -10.24
N PHE A 124 -6.02 -9.23 -9.84
CA PHE A 124 -5.06 -8.44 -9.07
C PHE A 124 -5.76 -7.23 -8.45
N TYR A 125 -5.27 -6.76 -7.29
CA TYR A 125 -5.75 -5.53 -6.67
C TYR A 125 -4.83 -4.39 -7.05
N ASP A 126 -5.25 -3.57 -8.01
CA ASP A 126 -4.44 -2.44 -8.46
C ASP A 126 -4.58 -1.26 -7.49
N ARG A 127 -3.43 -0.67 -7.15
CA ARG A 127 -3.31 0.34 -6.08
C ARG A 127 -3.76 1.67 -6.65
N LEU A 128 -4.80 2.28 -6.08
CA LEU A 128 -5.36 3.52 -6.63
C LEU A 128 -4.87 4.76 -5.89
N LEU A 129 -5.03 4.78 -4.56
CA LEU A 129 -4.79 5.98 -3.76
C LEU A 129 -4.37 5.69 -2.33
N PHE A 130 -3.85 6.72 -1.67
CA PHE A 130 -3.32 6.69 -0.32
C PHE A 130 -3.65 7.97 0.43
N LEU A 131 -3.71 7.91 1.77
CA LEU A 131 -3.83 9.09 2.63
C LEU A 131 -2.49 9.52 3.26
N ALA A 132 -1.50 8.61 3.29
CA ALA A 132 -0.14 8.83 3.77
C ALA A 132 -0.05 9.45 5.19
N ASP A 133 0.02 8.60 6.22
CA ASP A 133 0.20 9.02 7.62
C ASP A 133 1.45 9.89 7.84
N ASP A 134 2.48 9.74 7.01
CA ASP A 134 3.69 10.57 7.01
C ASP A 134 3.49 11.99 6.46
N GLN A 135 2.35 12.25 5.81
CA GLN A 135 1.97 13.55 5.27
C GLN A 135 0.66 14.08 5.88
N THR A 136 -0.09 13.24 6.60
CA THR A 136 -1.26 13.68 7.37
C THR A 136 -0.79 14.49 8.58
N ILE A 137 -1.13 15.78 8.61
CA ILE A 137 -0.68 16.74 9.63
C ILE A 137 -1.81 17.01 10.63
N ILE A 138 -1.48 16.90 11.91
CA ILE A 138 -2.32 17.36 13.02
C ILE A 138 -1.72 18.66 13.56
N THR A 139 -2.51 19.72 13.59
CA THR A 139 -2.18 20.95 14.29
C THR A 139 -2.87 20.95 15.65
N TYR A 140 -2.13 21.20 16.72
CA TYR A 140 -2.67 21.19 18.08
C TYR A 140 -2.06 22.30 18.97
N GLY A 141 -2.76 22.65 20.05
CA GLY A 141 -2.34 23.69 20.99
C GLY A 141 -2.19 25.06 20.33
N GLN A 142 -1.06 25.72 20.58
CA GLN A 142 -0.72 27.02 20.00
C GLN A 142 -0.19 26.93 18.56
N GLY A 143 -0.71 26.01 17.75
CA GLY A 143 -0.32 25.85 16.34
C GLY A 143 0.87 24.92 16.08
N THR A 144 1.13 23.96 16.98
CA THR A 144 2.18 22.95 16.76
C THR A 144 1.71 21.92 15.74
N ASN A 145 2.54 21.62 14.74
CA ASN A 145 2.26 20.61 13.71
C ASN A 145 3.01 19.30 14.01
N ILE A 146 2.34 18.17 13.83
CA ILE A 146 2.91 16.83 13.92
C ILE A 146 2.31 15.95 12.81
N THR A 147 3.10 15.06 12.21
CA THR A 147 2.57 14.05 11.27
C THR A 147 2.13 12.81 12.04
N LEU A 148 1.14 12.06 11.55
CA LEU A 148 0.69 10.84 12.23
C LEU A 148 1.82 9.83 12.43
N SER A 149 2.68 9.66 11.42
CA SER A 149 3.82 8.73 11.50
C SER A 149 4.89 9.11 12.53
N SER A 150 4.96 10.38 12.94
CA SER A 150 5.95 10.87 13.91
C SER A 150 5.49 10.74 15.37
N ILE A 151 4.25 10.30 15.59
CA ILE A 151 3.69 10.09 16.93
C ILE A 151 4.29 8.81 17.52
N LYS A 152 5.11 8.97 18.57
CA LYS A 152 5.83 7.86 19.22
C LYS A 152 4.89 6.87 19.91
N ASP A 153 3.85 7.37 20.56
CA ASP A 153 2.89 6.56 21.32
C ASP A 153 1.73 6.11 20.41
N THR A 154 2.09 5.26 19.44
CA THR A 154 1.14 4.65 18.51
C THR A 154 0.91 3.19 18.87
N VAL A 155 -0.36 2.85 19.13
CA VAL A 155 -0.78 1.50 19.49
C VAL A 155 -1.72 0.99 18.41
N LYS A 156 -1.30 -0.07 17.74
CA LYS A 156 -2.21 -0.86 16.90
C LYS A 156 -3.12 -1.69 17.81
N ASN A 157 -4.42 -1.47 17.71
CA ASN A 157 -5.40 -2.26 18.44
C ASN A 157 -5.66 -3.58 17.70
N PRO A 158 -6.14 -4.63 18.40
CA PRO A 158 -6.58 -5.86 17.75
C PRO A 158 -7.59 -5.55 16.65
N SER A 159 -7.36 -6.12 15.46
CA SER A 159 -8.30 -6.07 14.36
C SER A 159 -9.53 -6.91 14.74
N ILE A 160 -10.72 -6.30 14.75
CA ILE A 160 -11.98 -7.00 15.03
C ILE A 160 -12.76 -7.08 13.72
N GLY A 161 -12.89 -8.29 13.17
CA GLY A 161 -13.69 -8.59 11.98
C GLY A 161 -13.27 -7.80 10.73
N TYR A 162 -13.98 -6.70 10.48
CA TYR A 162 -13.97 -5.91 9.24
C TYR A 162 -13.15 -4.63 9.33
N SER A 163 -12.40 -4.43 10.42
CA SER A 163 -11.70 -3.16 10.69
C SER A 163 -10.31 -3.34 11.26
N VAL A 164 -9.41 -2.45 10.85
CA VAL A 164 -8.08 -2.24 11.44
C VAL A 164 -8.11 -0.89 12.15
N ASN A 165 -7.67 -0.86 13.42
CA ASN A 165 -7.75 0.32 14.27
C ASN A 165 -6.36 0.69 14.80
N ILE A 166 -5.93 1.92 14.57
CA ILE A 166 -4.65 2.45 15.07
C ILE A 166 -4.95 3.66 15.97
N SER A 167 -4.51 3.59 17.22
CA SER A 167 -4.61 4.68 18.18
C SER A 167 -3.31 5.47 18.19
N TYR A 168 -3.40 6.78 18.05
CA TYR A 168 -2.30 7.72 18.14
C TYR A 168 -2.50 8.60 19.38
N THR A 169 -1.49 8.66 20.24
CA THR A 169 -1.50 9.50 21.44
C THR A 169 -0.54 10.67 21.25
N ILE A 170 -1.08 11.88 21.10
CA ILE A 170 -0.31 13.10 20.88
C ILE A 170 0.00 13.74 22.23
N ARG A 171 1.17 13.40 22.80
CA ARG A 171 1.54 13.74 24.19
C ARG A 171 0.48 13.25 25.19
N ASP A 172 0.57 13.65 26.45
CA ASP A 172 -0.38 13.24 27.50
C ASP A 172 -1.80 13.84 27.37
N LEU A 173 -2.16 14.47 26.25
CA LEU A 173 -3.28 15.43 26.18
C LEU A 173 -4.30 15.20 25.05
N SER A 174 -4.02 14.39 24.02
CA SER A 174 -4.97 14.17 22.93
C SER A 174 -4.83 12.78 22.31
N VAL A 175 -5.95 12.08 22.17
CA VAL A 175 -6.01 10.75 21.53
C VAL A 175 -6.83 10.83 20.25
N LEU A 176 -6.22 10.39 19.15
CA LEU A 176 -6.83 10.23 17.83
C LEU A 176 -6.85 8.74 17.50
N VAL A 177 -8.02 8.20 17.15
CA VAL A 177 -8.13 6.82 16.67
C VAL A 177 -8.44 6.85 15.18
N LYS A 178 -7.52 6.33 14.36
CA LYS A 178 -7.75 6.05 12.95
C LYS A 178 -8.32 4.64 12.83
N SER A 179 -9.43 4.50 12.12
CA SER A 179 -10.06 3.21 11.83
C SER A 179 -10.26 3.08 10.34
N VAL A 180 -9.88 1.93 9.80
CA VAL A 180 -10.08 1.57 8.41
C VAL A 180 -10.95 0.34 8.34
N ARG A 181 -12.00 0.39 7.53
CA ARG A 181 -12.91 -0.73 7.34
C ARG A 181 -13.42 -0.82 5.91
N ILE A 182 -13.77 -2.03 5.49
CA ILE A 182 -14.60 -2.25 4.31
C ILE A 182 -16.05 -2.31 4.80
N SER A 183 -16.82 -1.27 4.45
CA SER A 183 -18.15 -1.04 5.02
C SER A 183 -19.28 -1.72 4.24
N ASP A 184 -19.07 -1.97 2.95
CA ASP A 184 -19.93 -2.74 2.06
C ASP A 184 -19.09 -3.39 0.95
N ASN A 185 -19.73 -3.96 -0.09
CA ASN A 185 -19.04 -4.66 -1.17
C ASN A 185 -17.91 -3.84 -1.83
N SER A 186 -18.01 -2.52 -2.00
CA SER A 186 -16.98 -1.74 -2.70
C SER A 186 -16.72 -0.36 -2.09
N THR A 187 -17.06 -0.18 -0.81
CA THR A 187 -16.82 1.05 -0.07
C THR A 187 -15.80 0.82 1.04
N VAL A 188 -14.68 1.54 0.93
CA VAL A 188 -13.70 1.66 2.00
C VAL A 188 -14.02 2.89 2.83
N GLU A 189 -14.06 2.76 4.15
CA GLU A 189 -14.20 3.88 5.07
C GLU A 189 -12.93 4.04 5.89
N VAL A 190 -12.38 5.26 5.87
CA VAL A 190 -11.33 5.69 6.79
C VAL A 190 -11.93 6.72 7.74
N SER A 191 -11.86 6.47 9.03
CA SER A 191 -12.41 7.38 10.04
C SER A 191 -11.36 7.82 11.04
N PHE A 192 -11.48 9.08 11.47
CA PHE A 192 -10.67 9.70 12.51
C PHE A 192 -11.60 10.07 13.66
N LYS A 193 -11.47 9.38 14.79
CA LYS A 193 -12.21 9.67 16.03
C LYS A 193 -11.30 10.44 16.98
N ILE A 194 -11.70 11.66 17.32
CA ILE A 194 -10.95 12.56 18.21
C ILE A 194 -11.53 12.43 19.61
N LEU A 195 -10.83 11.76 20.53
CA LEU A 195 -11.36 11.51 21.88
C LEU A 195 -11.18 12.71 22.81
N GLN A 196 -10.08 13.45 22.65
CA GLN A 196 -9.73 14.61 23.46
C GLN A 196 -9.19 15.73 22.57
N ALA A 197 -9.64 16.96 22.79
CA ALA A 197 -9.40 18.09 21.92
C ALA A 197 -8.36 19.05 22.53
N ASN A 198 -7.22 19.05 21.88
CA ASN A 198 -6.41 20.24 21.68
C ASN A 198 -6.08 20.42 20.18
N ILE A 199 -6.80 19.72 19.29
CA ILE A 199 -6.56 19.72 17.85
C ILE A 199 -7.29 20.92 17.24
N THR A 200 -6.55 21.77 16.53
CA THR A 200 -7.09 22.93 15.82
C THR A 200 -7.28 22.64 14.34
N LYS A 201 -6.43 21.82 13.73
CA LYS A 201 -6.57 21.43 12.31
C LYS A 201 -6.12 19.99 12.06
N ILE A 202 -6.74 19.35 11.08
CA ILE A 202 -6.28 18.09 10.50
C ILE A 202 -6.17 18.28 9.00
N PHE A 203 -5.01 17.98 8.44
CA PHE A 203 -4.72 17.99 7.02
C PHE A 203 -4.55 16.56 6.55
N VAL A 204 -5.44 16.08 5.68
CA VAL A 204 -5.39 14.73 5.10
C VAL A 204 -5.13 14.86 3.60
N PRO A 205 -3.90 14.59 3.13
CA PRO A 205 -3.61 14.54 1.72
C PRO A 205 -4.28 13.32 1.08
N LEU A 206 -4.70 13.47 -0.17
CA LEU A 206 -5.15 12.40 -1.03
C LEU A 206 -4.14 12.25 -2.16
N LEU A 207 -3.44 11.11 -2.17
CA LEU A 207 -2.38 10.82 -3.11
C LEU A 207 -2.81 9.72 -4.06
N LYS A 208 -2.50 9.86 -5.35
CA LYS A 208 -2.63 8.76 -6.30
C LYS A 208 -1.45 7.80 -6.19
N SER A 209 -1.66 6.59 -6.68
CA SER A 209 -0.59 5.64 -6.95
C SER A 209 0.30 6.09 -8.09
N ASP A 210 1.57 5.72 -7.99
CA ASP A 210 2.53 5.93 -9.07
C ASP A 210 2.22 5.02 -10.28
N PHE A 211 1.36 4.01 -10.08
CA PHE A 211 0.89 3.05 -11.09
C PHE A 211 -0.40 3.46 -11.79
N VAL A 212 -1.00 4.60 -11.42
CA VAL A 212 -2.25 5.07 -12.03
C VAL A 212 -2.10 6.48 -12.57
N ASP A 213 -2.72 6.69 -13.73
CA ASP A 213 -2.85 8.01 -14.31
C ASP A 213 -4.16 8.64 -13.83
N LEU A 214 -4.09 9.87 -13.34
CA LEU A 214 -5.27 10.65 -12.96
C LEU A 214 -5.81 11.33 -14.22
N ASN A 215 -6.92 10.81 -14.74
CA ASN A 215 -7.53 11.33 -15.97
C ASN A 215 -8.34 12.60 -15.69
N SER A 216 -9.04 12.64 -14.56
CA SER A 216 -9.90 13.77 -14.20
C SER A 216 -10.13 13.86 -12.69
N TYR A 217 -10.44 15.08 -12.25
CA TYR A 217 -10.78 15.41 -10.88
C TYR A 217 -11.95 16.40 -10.89
N PHE A 218 -13.06 16.00 -10.26
CA PHE A 218 -14.29 16.78 -10.18
C PHE A 218 -14.71 16.98 -8.72
N LYS A 219 -14.48 18.19 -8.21
CA LYS A 219 -14.97 18.61 -6.90
C LYS A 219 -16.39 19.18 -7.04
N ARG A 220 -17.42 18.40 -6.67
CA ARG A 220 -18.81 18.88 -6.63
C ARG A 220 -19.01 19.84 -5.46
N ASN A 221 -18.42 19.54 -4.30
CA ASN A 221 -18.31 20.42 -3.14
C ASN A 221 -17.15 19.97 -2.23
N ASN A 222 -16.98 20.56 -1.04
CA ASN A 222 -15.88 20.19 -0.12
C ASN A 222 -16.03 18.79 0.52
N LYS A 223 -17.15 18.09 0.29
CA LYS A 223 -17.50 16.79 0.87
C LYS A 223 -17.83 15.73 -0.19
N ASP A 224 -17.79 16.06 -1.47
CA ASP A 224 -18.12 15.17 -2.59
C ASP A 224 -17.14 15.43 -3.75
N ILE A 225 -16.26 14.46 -3.96
CA ILE A 225 -15.20 14.49 -4.97
C ILE A 225 -15.34 13.24 -5.83
N GLU A 226 -15.39 13.41 -7.14
CA GLU A 226 -15.29 12.32 -8.12
C GLU A 226 -13.93 12.38 -8.79
N ILE A 227 -13.28 11.25 -8.94
CA ILE A 227 -12.01 11.13 -9.66
C ILE A 227 -12.09 9.99 -10.66
N GLU A 228 -11.41 10.17 -11.80
CA GLU A 228 -11.31 9.14 -12.82
C GLU A 228 -9.82 8.83 -13.05
N MET A 229 -9.51 7.55 -13.05
CA MET A 229 -8.14 7.04 -13.12
C MET A 229 -8.03 5.93 -14.16
N THR A 230 -6.85 5.78 -14.75
CA THR A 230 -6.48 4.61 -15.56
C THR A 230 -5.47 3.79 -14.77
N THR A 231 -5.76 2.52 -14.54
CA THR A 231 -4.83 1.64 -13.83
C THR A 231 -3.66 1.21 -14.72
N SER A 232 -2.64 0.58 -14.12
CA SER A 232 -1.45 0.12 -14.85
C SER A 232 -1.75 -0.86 -15.99
N MET A 233 -2.88 -1.57 -15.89
CA MET A 233 -3.38 -2.50 -16.91
C MET A 233 -4.35 -1.84 -17.91
N GLY A 234 -4.43 -0.51 -17.93
CA GLY A 234 -5.30 0.24 -18.83
C GLY A 234 -6.78 0.20 -18.45
N VAL A 235 -7.13 -0.24 -17.24
CA VAL A 235 -8.52 -0.31 -16.78
C VAL A 235 -8.98 1.07 -16.31
N TYR A 236 -10.14 1.51 -16.79
CA TYR A 236 -10.73 2.77 -16.36
C TYR A 236 -11.48 2.62 -15.04
N VAL A 237 -11.21 3.50 -14.09
CA VAL A 237 -11.79 3.47 -12.74
C VAL A 237 -12.37 4.83 -12.41
N ARG A 238 -13.66 4.86 -12.04
CA ARG A 238 -14.31 6.04 -11.47
C ARG A 238 -14.56 5.81 -9.98
N LEU A 239 -13.97 6.66 -9.15
CA LEU A 239 -14.09 6.63 -7.69
C LEU A 239 -14.85 7.88 -7.21
N ASN A 240 -15.72 7.71 -6.22
CA ASN A 240 -16.28 8.83 -5.47
C ASN A 240 -15.74 8.84 -4.03
N ILE A 241 -15.41 10.03 -3.53
CA ILE A 241 -14.93 10.27 -2.18
C ILE A 241 -15.94 11.18 -1.47
N TYR A 242 -16.52 10.68 -0.38
CA TYR A 242 -17.46 11.41 0.45
C TYR A 242 -16.89 11.69 1.83
N VAL A 243 -17.11 12.91 2.32
CA VAL A 243 -16.74 13.31 3.69
C VAL A 243 -18.01 13.42 4.53
N ASP A 244 -18.15 12.53 5.50
CA ASP A 244 -19.17 12.60 6.56
C ASP A 244 -18.54 13.21 7.82
N TYR A 245 -18.85 14.47 8.05
CA TYR A 245 -18.38 15.28 9.17
C TYR A 245 -19.32 16.47 9.36
N ASP A 246 -19.82 16.70 10.58
CA ASP A 246 -20.77 17.78 10.85
C ASP A 246 -20.13 19.18 10.88
N GLY A 247 -18.80 19.26 11.03
CA GLY A 247 -18.08 20.53 11.06
C GLY A 247 -17.65 21.03 9.67
N THR A 248 -16.79 22.04 9.71
CA THR A 248 -16.23 22.69 8.51
C THR A 248 -15.09 21.87 7.93
N VAL A 249 -15.20 21.58 6.63
CA VAL A 249 -14.14 20.98 5.83
C VAL A 249 -13.90 21.81 4.58
N TYR A 250 -12.63 21.97 4.24
CA TYR A 250 -12.17 22.57 3.01
C TYR A 250 -11.46 21.52 2.18
N THR A 251 -11.68 21.56 0.87
CA THR A 251 -10.95 20.71 -0.09
C THR A 251 -10.16 21.62 -1.01
N TYR A 252 -8.85 21.44 -1.03
CA TYR A 252 -7.95 22.10 -1.97
C TYR A 252 -7.55 21.09 -3.03
N ALA A 253 -7.87 21.36 -4.29
CA ALA A 253 -7.38 20.57 -5.39
C ALA A 253 -5.96 21.04 -5.72
N ARG A 254 -5.02 20.10 -5.84
CA ARG A 254 -3.74 20.35 -6.50
C ARG A 254 -3.86 19.79 -7.91
N LEU A 255 -4.30 20.65 -8.82
CA LEU A 255 -4.30 20.34 -10.25
C LEU A 255 -2.93 20.76 -10.79
N THR A 256 -1.91 19.93 -10.62
CA THR A 256 -0.57 20.25 -11.12
C THR A 256 0.15 19.00 -11.61
N ASN A 257 0.86 19.19 -12.73
CA ASN A 257 1.81 18.35 -13.49
C ASN A 257 1.88 16.83 -13.19
N GLU A 258 2.01 16.00 -14.22
CA GLU A 258 2.05 14.51 -14.14
C GLU A 258 2.96 13.90 -13.05
N GLU A 259 3.91 14.66 -12.52
CA GLU A 259 4.86 14.26 -11.47
C GLU A 259 4.33 14.38 -10.03
N GLU A 260 3.28 15.18 -9.76
CA GLU A 260 2.76 15.34 -8.38
C GLU A 260 1.76 14.23 -8.02
N ARG A 261 2.06 13.48 -6.94
CA ARG A 261 1.19 12.41 -6.43
C ARG A 261 -0.04 12.92 -5.69
N GLU A 262 0.09 14.04 -4.98
CA GLU A 262 -1.00 14.64 -4.22
C GLU A 262 -1.95 15.38 -5.17
N PHE A 263 -3.20 14.92 -5.27
CA PHE A 263 -4.19 15.56 -6.14
C PHE A 263 -5.20 16.41 -5.35
N ALA A 264 -5.35 16.15 -4.05
CA ALA A 264 -6.20 16.93 -3.18
C ALA A 264 -5.74 16.90 -1.73
N MET A 265 -6.15 17.94 -0.98
CA MET A 265 -5.95 18.06 0.45
C MET A 265 -7.28 18.35 1.13
N LEU A 266 -7.66 17.53 2.10
CA LEU A 266 -8.81 17.76 2.97
C LEU A 266 -8.35 18.43 4.27
N VAL A 267 -8.97 19.56 4.62
CA VAL A 267 -8.64 20.33 5.82
C VAL A 267 -9.86 20.44 6.71
N PHE A 268 -9.76 19.85 7.91
CA PHE A 268 -10.77 19.89 8.95
C PHE A 268 -10.38 20.94 9.97
N ASP A 269 -11.25 21.93 10.19
CA ASP A 269 -10.96 23.08 11.05
C ASP A 269 -11.71 22.96 12.39
N ASN A 270 -10.97 23.21 13.48
CA ASN A 270 -11.40 23.18 14.87
C ASN A 270 -12.33 22.00 15.21
N PRO A 271 -11.91 20.74 14.99
CA PRO A 271 -12.77 19.61 15.26
C PRO A 271 -13.08 19.49 16.76
N PRO A 272 -14.36 19.36 17.15
CA PRO A 272 -14.74 19.31 18.55
C PRO A 272 -14.31 18.00 19.22
N ASN A 273 -14.36 17.99 20.56
CA ASN A 273 -14.24 16.76 21.35
C ASN A 273 -15.23 15.70 20.87
N ASN A 274 -14.79 14.44 20.80
CA ASN A 274 -15.56 13.30 20.32
C ASN A 274 -16.03 13.40 18.86
N ALA A 275 -15.48 14.32 18.07
CA ALA A 275 -15.74 14.39 16.63
C ALA A 275 -15.32 13.09 15.94
N VAL A 276 -16.13 12.70 14.97
CA VAL A 276 -15.81 11.61 14.05
C VAL A 276 -15.83 12.18 12.64
N ILE A 277 -14.68 12.13 11.98
CA ILE A 277 -14.53 12.44 10.57
C ILE A 277 -14.53 11.11 9.84
N ARG A 278 -15.39 10.92 8.83
CA ARG A 278 -15.39 9.72 7.99
C ARG A 278 -15.16 10.08 6.53
N LEU A 279 -14.19 9.42 5.93
CA LEU A 279 -13.91 9.46 4.50
C LEU A 279 -14.40 8.15 3.90
N ARG A 280 -15.36 8.20 3.00
CA ARG A 280 -15.91 7.04 2.30
C ARG A 280 -15.46 7.06 0.85
N PHE A 281 -14.74 6.02 0.45
CA PHE A 281 -14.23 5.80 -0.89
C PHE A 281 -15.10 4.74 -1.55
N MET A 282 -15.94 5.16 -2.50
CA MET A 282 -16.84 4.27 -3.24
C MET A 282 -16.19 3.88 -4.57
N LEU A 283 -15.67 2.65 -4.62
CA LEU A 283 -15.00 2.07 -5.77
C LEU A 283 -15.99 1.37 -6.71
N PRO A 284 -15.69 1.28 -8.02
CA PRO A 284 -16.53 0.57 -8.97
C PRO A 284 -16.38 -0.95 -8.77
N LYS A 285 -17.45 -1.69 -9.03
CA LYS A 285 -17.41 -3.15 -9.09
C LYS A 285 -17.02 -3.57 -10.51
N LEU A 286 -15.73 -3.84 -10.71
CA LEU A 286 -15.20 -4.26 -12.01
C LEU A 286 -15.46 -5.75 -12.30
N MET A 287 -15.76 -6.54 -11.26
CA MET A 287 -16.18 -7.93 -11.39
C MET A 287 -17.71 -8.05 -11.29
N ALA A 288 -18.30 -8.87 -12.17
CA ALA A 288 -19.75 -9.09 -12.22
C ALA A 288 -20.28 -9.96 -11.06
N VAL A 289 -19.44 -10.87 -10.56
CA VAL A 289 -19.76 -11.79 -9.47
C VAL A 289 -18.63 -11.72 -8.46
N GLY A 290 -18.99 -11.66 -7.18
CA GLY A 290 -18.02 -11.63 -6.09
C GLY A 290 -18.71 -11.69 -4.72
N SER A 291 -18.00 -12.21 -3.74
CA SER A 291 -18.37 -12.21 -2.34
C SER A 291 -18.10 -10.84 -1.71
N SER A 292 -19.05 -10.38 -0.90
CA SER A 292 -18.88 -9.23 -0.02
C SER A 292 -18.21 -9.59 1.30
N GLN A 293 -17.90 -10.87 1.52
CA GLN A 293 -17.22 -11.33 2.72
C GLN A 293 -15.84 -10.68 2.77
N VAL A 294 -15.61 -9.90 3.83
CA VAL A 294 -14.30 -9.32 4.09
C VAL A 294 -13.44 -10.34 4.79
N LEU A 295 -12.25 -10.53 4.25
CA LEU A 295 -11.18 -11.33 4.82
C LEU A 295 -10.12 -10.40 5.38
N TYR A 296 -9.54 -10.82 6.50
CA TYR A 296 -8.41 -10.15 7.13
C TYR A 296 -7.17 -11.02 7.01
N PHE A 297 -6.07 -10.42 6.56
CA PHE A 297 -4.77 -11.05 6.48
C PHE A 297 -3.75 -10.23 7.26
N ASN A 298 -2.83 -10.94 7.91
CA ASN A 298 -1.67 -10.36 8.54
C ASN A 298 -0.40 -10.87 7.85
N ALA A 299 0.44 -9.94 7.39
CA ALA A 299 1.66 -10.27 6.64
C ALA A 299 2.61 -11.20 7.40
N TYR A 300 2.82 -10.98 8.70
CA TYR A 300 3.72 -11.82 9.49
C TYR A 300 3.22 -13.27 9.58
N LYS A 301 1.90 -13.45 9.68
CA LYS A 301 1.29 -14.78 9.62
C LYS A 301 1.51 -15.43 8.25
N LEU A 302 1.32 -14.67 7.17
CA LEU A 302 1.58 -15.16 5.81
C LEU A 302 3.05 -15.53 5.61
N ILE A 303 4.00 -14.70 6.07
CA ILE A 303 5.44 -15.00 6.02
C ILE A 303 5.75 -16.33 6.72
N LYS A 304 5.17 -16.58 7.90
CA LYS A 304 5.31 -17.86 8.61
C LYS A 304 4.69 -19.02 7.85
N GLU A 305 3.44 -18.87 7.39
CA GLU A 305 2.72 -19.93 6.66
C GLU A 305 3.39 -20.31 5.33
N MET A 306 4.08 -19.37 4.70
CA MET A 306 4.80 -19.55 3.44
C MET A 306 6.27 -19.91 3.64
N GLU A 307 6.71 -20.01 4.91
CA GLU A 307 8.08 -20.35 5.29
C GLU A 307 9.13 -19.42 4.63
N ILE A 308 8.80 -18.13 4.49
CA ILE A 308 9.68 -17.15 3.84
C ILE A 308 10.86 -16.81 4.78
N ASP A 309 12.08 -17.06 4.31
CA ASP A 309 13.32 -16.80 5.06
C ASP A 309 13.92 -15.42 4.75
N TYR A 310 13.77 -14.97 3.50
CA TYR A 310 14.31 -13.70 3.03
C TYR A 310 13.33 -12.94 2.14
N ILE A 311 13.44 -11.62 2.14
CA ILE A 311 12.65 -10.73 1.30
C ILE A 311 13.60 -9.89 0.46
N MET A 312 13.48 -9.96 -0.86
CA MET A 312 14.23 -9.16 -1.83
C MET A 312 13.30 -8.10 -2.43
N ILE A 313 13.68 -6.83 -2.30
CA ILE A 313 12.89 -5.70 -2.81
C ILE A 313 13.76 -4.74 -3.60
N ASP A 314 13.14 -4.06 -4.56
CA ASP A 314 13.72 -2.87 -5.19
C ASP A 314 13.57 -1.68 -4.23
N VAL A 315 14.65 -0.93 -4.00
CA VAL A 315 14.66 0.21 -3.07
C VAL A 315 13.74 1.36 -3.51
N ASN A 316 13.43 1.45 -4.80
CA ASN A 316 12.46 2.39 -5.37
C ASN A 316 11.01 2.00 -5.04
N ARG A 317 10.75 0.77 -4.55
CA ARG A 317 9.47 0.40 -3.92
C ARG A 317 9.39 1.01 -2.53
N ARG A 318 9.47 2.35 -2.45
CA ARG A 318 9.72 3.12 -1.22
C ARG A 318 8.86 2.69 -0.02
N ARG A 319 7.55 2.45 -0.21
CA ARG A 319 6.69 1.98 0.88
C ARG A 319 7.14 0.63 1.45
N GLU A 320 7.35 -0.34 0.57
CA GLU A 320 7.74 -1.70 0.93
C GLU A 320 9.13 -1.66 1.57
N PHE A 321 10.07 -0.91 0.98
CA PHE A 321 11.40 -0.69 1.53
C PHE A 321 11.37 -0.06 2.92
N GLU A 322 10.65 1.04 3.11
CA GLU A 322 10.54 1.69 4.41
C GLU A 322 9.93 0.75 5.43
N TRP A 323 8.89 -0.01 5.09
CA TRP A 323 8.31 -1.00 6.01
C TRP A 323 9.34 -2.01 6.54
N PHE A 324 10.02 -2.73 5.65
CA PHE A 324 11.01 -3.72 6.06
C PHE A 324 12.22 -3.09 6.76
N ASN A 325 12.61 -1.87 6.40
CA ASN A 325 13.73 -1.14 7.00
C ASN A 325 13.39 -0.56 8.40
N CYS A 326 12.12 -0.20 8.64
CA CYS A 326 11.62 0.31 9.91
C CYS A 326 11.43 -0.80 10.96
N ASP A 327 10.94 -1.96 10.54
CA ASP A 327 10.60 -3.07 11.43
C ASP A 327 11.79 -3.98 11.74
N LYS A 328 12.74 -3.42 12.48
CA LYS A 328 13.97 -4.10 12.91
C LYS A 328 13.73 -5.27 13.87
N SER A 329 12.50 -5.39 14.41
CA SER A 329 12.15 -6.48 15.32
C SER A 329 11.90 -7.80 14.57
N ASN A 330 11.40 -7.70 13.33
CA ASN A 330 11.04 -8.85 12.51
C ASN A 330 11.97 -9.04 11.30
N PHE A 331 12.69 -7.99 10.90
CA PHE A 331 13.55 -7.99 9.73
C PHE A 331 14.94 -7.44 10.03
N SER A 332 15.96 -8.10 9.46
CA SER A 332 17.33 -7.61 9.46
C SER A 332 17.79 -7.37 8.03
N LYS A 333 18.16 -6.14 7.67
CA LYS A 333 18.75 -5.84 6.36
C LYS A 333 20.15 -6.45 6.30
N VAL A 334 20.35 -7.43 5.43
CA VAL A 334 21.59 -8.21 5.32
C VAL A 334 22.41 -7.88 4.07
N TYR A 335 21.78 -7.20 3.12
CA TYR A 335 22.41 -6.69 1.90
C TYR A 335 21.61 -5.49 1.38
N GLU A 336 22.32 -4.52 0.80
CA GLU A 336 21.74 -3.34 0.15
C GLU A 336 22.74 -2.78 -0.86
N ASN A 337 22.25 -2.41 -2.03
CA ASN A 337 22.93 -1.57 -3.00
C ASN A 337 21.97 -0.48 -3.50
N ASP A 338 22.35 0.25 -4.54
CA ASP A 338 21.57 1.38 -5.07
C ASP A 338 20.19 0.99 -5.64
N GLU A 339 19.93 -0.28 -5.92
CA GLU A 339 18.69 -0.76 -6.54
C GLU A 339 17.94 -1.80 -5.70
N VAL A 340 18.65 -2.64 -4.94
CA VAL A 340 18.07 -3.80 -4.26
C VAL A 340 18.48 -3.83 -2.79
N ALA A 341 17.53 -4.17 -1.93
CA ALA A 341 17.77 -4.55 -0.54
C ALA A 341 17.25 -5.97 -0.25
N ILE A 342 17.98 -6.70 0.58
CA ILE A 342 17.61 -8.04 1.04
C ILE A 342 17.49 -8.04 2.56
N PHE A 343 16.35 -8.51 3.03
CA PHE A 343 16.02 -8.61 4.45
C PHE A 343 15.93 -10.07 4.85
N LYS A 344 16.61 -10.44 5.93
CA LYS A 344 16.41 -11.72 6.60
C LYS A 344 15.22 -11.63 7.55
N VAL A 345 14.34 -12.61 7.49
CA VAL A 345 13.16 -12.74 8.37
C VAL A 345 13.60 -13.31 9.72
N SER A 346 13.09 -12.75 10.82
CA SER A 346 13.42 -13.14 12.20
C SER A 346 12.18 -13.29 13.08
N LEU A 347 11.03 -13.63 12.49
CA LEU A 347 9.77 -13.81 13.22
C LEU A 347 9.92 -14.89 14.30
N GLN A 348 9.78 -14.51 15.57
CA GLN A 348 9.80 -15.46 16.68
C GLN A 348 8.63 -16.44 16.55
N SER A 349 8.90 -17.73 16.75
CA SER A 349 7.96 -18.86 16.62
C SER A 349 6.68 -18.62 17.40
#